data_AF-A0A8B8MWY8-F1
#
_entry.id   AF-A0A8B8MWY8-F1
#
_cell.length_a   1.000
_cell.length_b   1.000
_cell.length_c   1.000
_cell.angle_alpha   90.00
_cell.angle_beta   90.00
_cell.angle_gamma   90.00
#
_symmetry.space_group_name_H-M   'P 1'
#
loop_
_entity.id
_entity.type
_entity.pdbx_description
1 polymer ?
#
loop_
_entity_poly.entity_id
_entity_poly.type
_entity_poly.pdbx_seq_one_letter_code
_entity_poly.pdbx_strand_id
1 'polypeptide(L)'
;MEILKSIPGFQSTMKRAWKTEKVVFTHLELGLFSFIFESVEEKCRILDAGPWSFSRHLLVLKAWEPNFVPQCYGFASCAFWIHVIGLPISWVPPENHDLKMNVDASVGGADLDGAIARVLQDSSGSLLEGFARKIFPCAALVAEAQALLTGLKLLEDRKEIREKQIRVKVESDSLDLVLAVNKEVEANWEAESLSLQAQTILARLPNISVAHCKRIANQAADWVAKMHRSGYIPAHWVSAPPQPL
;
A
#
# COMPACT_ATOMS: atom_id res chain seq x y z
N MET A 1 -22.94 -12.28 27.65
CA MET A 1 -23.45 -11.68 28.89
C MET A 1 -22.55 -12.10 30.08
N GLU A 2 -21.28 -11.69 30.08
CA GLU A 2 -20.32 -12.05 31.14
C GLU A 2 -19.20 -11.01 31.38
N ILE A 3 -19.22 -9.87 30.69
CA ILE A 3 -18.06 -8.99 30.52
C ILE A 3 -17.87 -8.00 31.68
N LEU A 4 -18.82 -7.93 32.61
CA LEU A 4 -18.79 -7.00 33.75
C LEU A 4 -18.44 -7.67 35.10
N LYS A 5 -18.04 -8.94 35.12
CA LYS A 5 -17.71 -9.65 36.38
C LYS A 5 -16.42 -9.18 37.07
N SER A 6 -15.71 -8.16 36.59
CA SER A 6 -14.70 -7.48 37.38
C SER A 6 -14.55 -6.01 36.99
N ILE A 7 -15.37 -5.14 37.61
CA ILE A 7 -15.16 -3.69 37.64
C ILE A 7 -13.68 -3.34 38.00
N PRO A 8 -13.02 -4.03 38.95
CA PRO A 8 -11.60 -3.84 39.21
C PRO A 8 -10.69 -4.14 38.01
N GLY A 9 -11.00 -5.19 37.23
CA GLY A 9 -10.26 -5.55 36.02
C GLY A 9 -10.40 -4.51 34.90
N PHE A 10 -11.60 -3.94 34.74
CA PHE A 10 -11.83 -2.81 33.84
C PHE A 10 -11.04 -1.57 34.27
N GLN A 11 -11.17 -1.17 35.53
CA GLN A 11 -10.49 0.00 36.09
C GLN A 11 -8.97 -0.08 35.94
N SER A 12 -8.37 -1.20 36.36
CA SER A 12 -6.91 -1.41 36.25
C SER A 12 -6.41 -1.38 34.80
N THR A 13 -7.17 -1.97 33.88
CA THR A 13 -6.82 -1.97 32.45
C THR A 13 -6.89 -0.57 31.87
N MET A 14 -7.96 0.18 32.16
CA MET A 14 -8.15 1.52 31.61
C MET A 14 -7.19 2.54 32.22
N LYS A 15 -6.90 2.47 33.53
CA LYS A 15 -5.87 3.31 34.17
C LYS A 15 -4.50 3.14 33.53
N ARG A 16 -4.11 1.89 33.25
CA ARG A 16 -2.87 1.58 32.53
C ARG A 16 -2.89 2.09 31.09
N ALA A 17 -3.98 1.88 30.36
CA ALA A 17 -4.12 2.33 28.97
C ALA A 17 -4.09 3.86 28.86
N TRP A 18 -4.80 4.55 29.75
CA TRP A 18 -4.88 6.01 29.80
C TRP A 18 -3.67 6.67 30.47
N LYS A 19 -2.79 5.89 31.09
CA LYS A 19 -1.61 6.33 31.84
C LYS A 19 -1.98 7.32 32.94
N THR A 20 -3.04 7.03 33.69
CA THR A 20 -3.50 7.87 34.80
C THR A 20 -4.11 7.05 35.92
N GLU A 21 -3.75 7.41 37.16
CA GLU A 21 -4.31 6.80 38.37
C GLU A 21 -5.43 7.66 38.99
N LYS A 22 -5.53 8.92 38.55
CA LYS A 22 -6.37 9.97 39.14
C LYS A 22 -7.74 10.11 38.46
N VAL A 23 -8.21 9.05 37.82
CA VAL A 23 -9.55 8.99 37.22
C VAL A 23 -10.51 8.31 38.18
N VAL A 24 -11.65 8.95 38.42
CA VAL A 24 -12.76 8.38 39.21
C VAL A 24 -13.73 7.69 38.26
N PHE A 25 -13.97 6.41 38.49
CA PHE A 25 -14.91 5.60 37.73
C PHE A 25 -16.23 5.48 38.48
N THR A 26 -17.34 5.87 37.86
CA THR A 26 -18.69 5.61 38.40
C THR A 26 -19.46 4.75 37.40
N HIS A 27 -19.95 3.60 37.87
CA HIS A 27 -20.89 2.79 37.09
C HIS A 27 -22.28 3.42 37.18
N LEU A 28 -22.89 3.73 36.04
CA LEU A 28 -24.22 4.32 35.97
C LEU A 28 -25.26 3.22 35.73
N GLU A 29 -25.15 2.53 34.60
CA GLU A 29 -26.09 1.50 34.14
C GLU A 29 -25.34 0.43 33.32
N LEU A 30 -26.03 -0.61 32.85
CA LEU A 30 -25.44 -1.71 32.06
C LEU A 30 -24.63 -1.19 30.87
N GLY A 31 -23.30 -1.27 30.98
CA GLY A 31 -22.37 -0.83 29.93
C GLY A 31 -22.13 0.68 29.88
N LEU A 32 -22.69 1.45 30.82
CA LEU A 32 -22.55 2.91 30.89
C LEU A 32 -21.78 3.33 32.15
N PHE A 33 -20.73 4.12 31.94
CA PHE A 33 -19.83 4.58 32.99
C PHE A 33 -19.59 6.09 32.84
N SER A 34 -19.42 6.79 33.96
CA SER A 34 -18.83 8.12 33.97
C SER A 34 -17.39 8.07 34.45
N PHE A 35 -16.58 8.96 33.87
CA PHE A 35 -15.16 9.12 34.19
C PHE A 35 -14.92 10.59 34.51
N ILE A 36 -14.39 10.85 35.70
CA ILE A 36 -14.02 12.20 36.13
C ILE A 36 -12.49 12.25 36.19
N PHE A 37 -11.93 13.16 35.41
CA PHE A 37 -10.48 13.40 35.31
C PHE A 37 -10.11 14.65 36.12
N GLU A 38 -8.86 14.70 36.60
CA GLU A 38 -8.35 15.83 37.42
C GLU A 38 -8.23 17.12 36.60
N SER A 39 -7.97 17.00 35.30
CA SER A 39 -7.77 18.14 34.40
C SER A 39 -8.46 17.96 33.05
N VAL A 40 -8.76 19.09 32.40
CA VAL A 40 -9.37 19.11 31.06
C VAL A 40 -8.36 18.61 30.01
N GLU A 41 -7.08 18.90 30.19
CA GLU A 41 -6.00 18.47 29.31
C GLU A 41 -5.87 16.94 29.30
N GLU A 42 -5.97 16.31 30.46
CA GLU A 42 -5.96 14.84 30.57
C GLU A 42 -7.17 14.22 29.88
N LYS A 43 -8.37 14.78 30.10
CA LYS A 43 -9.60 14.38 29.42
C LYS A 43 -9.44 14.46 27.90
N CYS A 44 -8.98 15.59 27.36
CA CYS A 44 -8.81 15.78 25.91
C CYS A 44 -7.80 14.78 25.34
N ARG A 45 -6.63 14.64 25.96
CA ARG A 45 -5.60 13.66 25.54
C ARG A 45 -6.17 12.24 25.45
N ILE A 46 -6.98 11.83 26.43
CA ILE A 46 -7.58 10.49 26.45
C ILE A 46 -8.66 10.35 25.37
N LEU A 47 -9.49 11.37 25.15
CA LEU A 47 -10.49 11.35 24.08
C LEU A 47 -9.83 11.27 22.70
N ASP A 48 -8.79 12.07 22.46
CA ASP A 48 -8.10 12.17 21.17
C ASP A 48 -7.26 10.93 20.84
N ALA A 49 -6.74 10.24 21.87
CA ALA A 49 -5.95 9.02 21.72
C ALA A 49 -6.80 7.75 21.54
N GLY A 50 -8.14 7.86 21.51
CA GLY A 50 -9.04 6.76 21.19
C GLY A 50 -8.87 6.26 19.74
N PRO A 51 -9.55 5.17 19.35
CA PRO A 51 -10.58 4.43 20.10
C PRO A 51 -9.99 3.55 21.21
N TRP A 52 -10.74 3.39 22.30
CA TRP A 52 -10.38 2.51 23.42
C TRP A 52 -11.15 1.20 23.35
N SER A 53 -10.54 0.11 23.84
CA SER A 53 -11.24 -1.16 23.96
C SER A 53 -10.91 -1.85 25.27
N PHE A 54 -11.88 -2.63 25.76
CA PHE A 54 -11.73 -3.52 26.90
C PHE A 54 -12.35 -4.87 26.56
N SER A 55 -11.61 -5.97 26.77
CA SER A 55 -12.10 -7.32 26.51
C SER A 55 -12.69 -7.51 25.09
N ARG A 56 -12.05 -6.91 24.08
CA ARG A 56 -12.49 -6.90 22.66
C ARG A 56 -13.81 -6.16 22.40
N HIS A 57 -14.28 -5.36 23.35
CA HIS A 57 -15.44 -4.48 23.20
C HIS A 57 -14.97 -3.03 23.17
N LEU A 58 -15.55 -2.26 22.27
CA LEU A 58 -15.24 -0.84 22.10
C LEU A 58 -15.76 -0.04 23.30
N LEU A 59 -14.91 0.81 23.87
CA LEU A 59 -15.28 1.80 24.87
C LEU A 59 -15.48 3.15 24.17
N VAL A 60 -16.73 3.47 23.87
CA VAL A 60 -17.09 4.74 23.23
C VAL A 60 -17.12 5.84 24.29
N LEU A 61 -16.11 6.71 24.29
CA LEU A 61 -16.05 7.87 25.17
C LEU A 61 -16.70 9.08 24.49
N LYS A 62 -17.53 9.80 25.24
CA LYS A 62 -18.09 11.09 24.82
C LYS A 62 -17.86 12.13 25.90
N ALA A 63 -17.54 13.36 25.49
CA ALA A 63 -17.46 14.47 26.42
C ALA A 63 -18.86 14.74 27.01
N TRP A 64 -18.91 14.98 28.32
CA TRP A 64 -20.14 15.40 28.96
C TRP A 64 -20.57 16.79 28.46
N GLU A 65 -21.86 16.95 28.20
CA GLU A 65 -22.54 18.16 27.73
C GLU A 65 -23.54 18.60 28.81
N PRO A 66 -23.49 19.88 29.25
CA PRO A 66 -24.45 20.40 30.21
C PRO A 66 -25.89 20.20 29.74
N ASN A 67 -26.78 19.83 30.66
CA ASN A 67 -28.22 19.58 30.43
C ASN A 67 -28.56 18.32 29.60
N PHE A 68 -27.57 17.46 29.30
CA PHE A 68 -27.83 16.21 28.61
C PHE A 68 -27.94 15.04 29.60
N VAL A 69 -29.06 14.33 29.55
CA VAL A 69 -29.30 13.14 30.40
C VAL A 69 -28.49 11.96 29.83
N PRO A 70 -27.81 11.13 30.66
CA PRO A 70 -26.98 10.03 30.16
C PRO A 70 -27.67 9.10 29.15
N GLN A 71 -28.99 8.90 29.24
CA GLN A 71 -29.77 8.07 28.32
C GLN A 71 -29.95 8.68 26.92
N CYS A 72 -29.70 9.98 26.74
CA CYS A 72 -29.79 10.64 25.43
C CYS A 72 -28.51 10.48 24.60
N TYR A 73 -27.41 10.00 25.19
CA TYR A 73 -26.16 9.80 24.46
C TYR A 73 -26.26 8.59 23.52
N GLY A 74 -26.13 8.83 22.22
CA GLY A 74 -25.97 7.75 21.24
C GLY A 74 -24.55 7.20 21.25
N PHE A 75 -24.33 6.00 21.79
CA PHE A 75 -23.03 5.30 21.76
C PHE A 75 -22.90 4.34 20.57
N ALA A 76 -23.72 4.51 19.53
CA ALA A 76 -23.84 3.57 18.41
C ALA A 76 -22.64 3.55 17.46
N SER A 77 -21.77 4.56 17.47
CA SER A 77 -20.63 4.66 16.56
C SER A 77 -19.42 5.36 17.18
N CYS A 78 -18.23 4.99 16.71
CA CYS A 78 -17.00 5.76 16.86
C CYS A 78 -16.14 5.58 15.60
N ALA A 79 -15.19 6.49 15.36
CA ALA A 79 -14.15 6.26 14.35
C ALA A 79 -13.10 5.29 14.91
N PHE A 80 -12.72 4.29 14.12
CA PHE A 80 -11.63 3.37 14.44
C PHE A 80 -10.97 2.86 13.17
N TRP A 81 -9.68 2.50 13.27
CA TRP A 81 -8.95 1.87 12.18
C TRP A 81 -9.41 0.43 11.99
N ILE A 82 -9.85 0.08 10.78
CA ILE A 82 -10.14 -1.29 10.38
C ILE A 82 -9.01 -1.84 9.53
N HIS A 83 -8.65 -3.11 9.76
CA HIS A 83 -7.81 -3.87 8.86
C HIS A 83 -8.70 -4.82 8.07
N VAL A 84 -8.93 -4.51 6.79
CA VAL A 84 -9.73 -5.36 5.90
C VAL A 84 -8.84 -6.49 5.37
N ILE A 85 -9.14 -7.73 5.78
CA ILE A 85 -8.42 -8.94 5.38
C ILE A 85 -9.21 -9.62 4.24
N GLY A 86 -8.52 -10.06 3.18
CA GLY A 86 -9.14 -10.84 2.10
C GLY A 86 -9.70 -10.03 0.93
N LEU A 87 -9.32 -8.75 0.77
CA LEU A 87 -9.45 -8.08 -0.52
C LEU A 87 -8.60 -8.84 -1.56
N PRO A 88 -9.05 -9.01 -2.81
CA PRO A 88 -8.19 -9.56 -3.87
C PRO A 88 -7.05 -8.57 -4.13
N ILE A 89 -5.92 -8.78 -3.46
CA ILE A 89 -4.69 -7.98 -3.61
C ILE A 89 -3.88 -8.47 -4.83
N SER A 90 -4.36 -9.52 -5.51
CA SER A 90 -3.75 -10.07 -6.71
C SER A 90 -3.73 -9.05 -7.86
N TRP A 91 -2.98 -9.38 -8.90
CA TRP A 91 -3.01 -8.64 -10.16
C TRP A 91 -4.45 -8.45 -10.65
N VAL A 92 -4.80 -7.20 -10.99
CA VAL A 92 -6.11 -6.84 -11.52
C VAL A 92 -5.95 -6.48 -12.99
N PRO A 93 -6.72 -7.09 -13.91
CA PRO A 93 -6.64 -6.76 -15.33
C PRO A 93 -7.02 -5.30 -15.60
N PRO A 94 -6.43 -4.68 -16.65
CA PRO A 94 -6.85 -3.36 -17.11
C PRO A 94 -8.27 -3.41 -17.72
N GLU A 95 -8.83 -2.24 -18.02
CA GLU A 95 -10.12 -2.14 -18.74
C GLU A 95 -10.05 -2.79 -20.13
N ASN A 96 -11.20 -3.13 -20.70
CA ASN A 96 -11.25 -3.72 -22.04
C ASN A 96 -10.51 -2.84 -23.06
N HIS A 97 -9.63 -3.47 -23.85
CA HIS A 97 -8.77 -2.86 -24.86
C HIS A 97 -7.58 -2.04 -24.31
N ASP A 98 -7.44 -1.92 -22.99
CA ASP A 98 -6.26 -1.33 -22.35
C ASP A 98 -5.20 -2.40 -22.07
N LEU A 99 -3.97 -1.93 -21.88
CA LEU A 99 -2.84 -2.78 -21.52
C LEU A 99 -2.32 -2.44 -20.13
N LYS A 100 -1.71 -3.42 -19.49
CA LYS A 100 -1.02 -3.26 -18.22
C LYS A 100 0.41 -3.78 -18.33
N MET A 101 1.37 -2.96 -17.90
CA MET A 101 2.77 -3.35 -17.81
C MET A 101 3.20 -3.38 -16.35
N ASN A 102 3.64 -4.52 -15.85
CA ASN A 102 4.32 -4.63 -14.57
C ASN A 102 5.83 -4.56 -14.80
N VAL A 103 6.53 -3.73 -14.03
CA VAL A 103 8.00 -3.60 -14.07
C VAL A 103 8.57 -3.91 -12.69
N ASP A 104 9.75 -4.52 -12.65
CA ASP A 104 10.42 -4.86 -11.40
C ASP A 104 11.93 -5.00 -11.60
N ALA A 105 12.69 -4.87 -10.52
CA ALA A 105 14.10 -5.20 -10.51
C ALA A 105 14.49 -6.10 -9.32
N SER A 106 15.44 -6.98 -9.59
CA SER A 106 16.05 -7.83 -8.57
C SER A 106 17.53 -7.52 -8.45
N VAL A 107 17.95 -7.05 -7.28
CA VAL A 107 19.37 -6.82 -6.94
C VAL A 107 19.75 -7.69 -5.75
N GLY A 108 20.94 -8.31 -5.79
CA GLY A 108 21.47 -9.10 -4.67
C GLY A 108 22.11 -10.42 -5.06
N GLY A 109 22.72 -11.08 -4.08
CA GLY A 109 23.61 -12.23 -4.27
C GLY A 109 25.04 -11.89 -3.80
N ALA A 110 25.92 -12.89 -3.75
CA ALA A 110 27.31 -12.70 -3.33
C ALA A 110 28.09 -11.73 -4.25
N ASP A 111 27.75 -11.72 -5.54
CA ASP A 111 28.42 -10.91 -6.57
C ASP A 111 27.73 -9.56 -6.86
N LEU A 112 26.68 -9.21 -6.09
CA LEU A 112 25.82 -8.03 -6.31
C LEU A 112 25.15 -7.95 -7.70
N ASP A 113 25.00 -9.08 -8.38
CA ASP A 113 24.31 -9.17 -9.67
C ASP A 113 22.89 -8.57 -9.60
N GLY A 114 22.48 -7.93 -10.69
CA GLY A 114 21.14 -7.37 -10.84
C GLY A 114 20.43 -7.86 -12.11
N ALA A 115 19.12 -7.84 -12.11
CA ALA A 115 18.30 -7.97 -13.31
C ALA A 115 17.08 -7.07 -13.25
N ILE A 116 16.62 -6.64 -14.42
CA ILE A 116 15.34 -5.94 -14.59
C ILE A 116 14.37 -6.81 -15.37
N ALA A 117 13.08 -6.64 -15.12
CA ALA A 117 12.03 -7.32 -15.84
C ALA A 117 10.86 -6.38 -16.17
N ARG A 118 10.13 -6.75 -17.22
CA ARG A 118 8.81 -6.20 -17.52
C ARG A 118 7.91 -7.28 -18.11
N VAL A 119 6.62 -7.16 -17.82
CA VAL A 119 5.56 -8.06 -18.25
C VAL A 119 4.41 -7.20 -18.77
N LEU A 120 4.07 -7.30 -20.05
CA LEU A 120 3.00 -6.55 -20.70
C LEU A 120 1.83 -7.48 -21.02
N GLN A 121 0.68 -7.23 -20.42
CA GLN A 121 -0.53 -8.04 -20.56
C GLN A 121 -1.71 -7.22 -21.09
N ASP A 122 -2.65 -7.90 -21.74
CA ASP A 122 -3.95 -7.33 -22.13
C ASP A 122 -5.01 -7.47 -21.03
N SER A 123 -6.22 -6.99 -21.30
CA SER A 123 -7.37 -7.06 -20.38
C SER A 123 -7.88 -8.49 -20.10
N SER A 124 -7.46 -9.49 -20.88
CA SER A 124 -7.75 -10.91 -20.61
C SER A 124 -6.73 -11.56 -19.67
N GLY A 125 -5.65 -10.83 -19.33
CA GLY A 125 -4.50 -11.37 -18.60
C GLY A 125 -3.51 -12.11 -19.49
N SER A 126 -3.71 -12.12 -20.81
CA SER A 126 -2.79 -12.76 -21.75
C SER A 126 -1.50 -11.97 -21.87
N LEU A 127 -0.37 -12.67 -21.82
CA LEU A 127 0.95 -12.06 -21.98
C LEU A 127 1.17 -11.69 -23.45
N LEU A 128 1.30 -10.38 -23.71
CA LEU A 128 1.65 -9.86 -25.03
C LEU A 128 3.17 -9.80 -25.23
N GLU A 129 3.90 -9.41 -24.20
CA GLU A 129 5.37 -9.35 -24.24
C GLU A 129 5.97 -9.50 -22.85
N GLY A 130 7.06 -10.27 -22.75
CA GLY A 130 7.91 -10.35 -21.57
C GLY A 130 9.35 -9.97 -21.92
N PHE A 131 10.03 -9.30 -20.99
CA PHE A 131 11.45 -8.96 -21.14
C PHE A 131 12.17 -9.10 -19.81
N ALA A 132 13.41 -9.60 -19.87
CA ALA A 132 14.33 -9.65 -18.75
C ALA A 132 15.75 -9.40 -19.24
N ARG A 133 16.56 -8.70 -18.44
CA ARG A 133 17.97 -8.42 -18.77
C ARG A 133 18.81 -8.30 -17.50
N LYS A 134 19.99 -8.91 -17.49
CA LYS A 134 21.00 -8.65 -16.46
C LYS A 134 21.47 -7.19 -16.51
N ILE A 135 21.64 -6.60 -15.34
CA ILE A 135 22.22 -5.26 -15.16
C ILE A 135 23.45 -5.36 -14.29
N PHE A 136 24.31 -4.35 -14.38
CA PHE A 136 25.44 -4.23 -13.47
C PHE A 136 24.96 -3.97 -12.04
N PRO A 137 25.77 -4.34 -11.04
CA PRO A 137 25.50 -4.01 -9.64
C PRO A 137 25.16 -2.53 -9.45
N CYS A 138 24.02 -2.26 -8.82
CA CYS A 138 23.56 -0.92 -8.49
C CYS A 138 22.61 -0.95 -7.28
N ALA A 139 22.26 0.22 -6.76
CA ALA A 139 21.26 0.35 -5.70
C ALA A 139 19.87 -0.10 -6.20
N ALA A 140 19.06 -0.65 -5.29
CA ALA A 140 17.73 -1.17 -5.62
C ALA A 140 16.85 -0.14 -6.35
N LEU A 141 16.82 1.10 -5.85
CA LEU A 141 16.03 2.17 -6.46
C LEU A 141 16.51 2.52 -7.89
N VAL A 142 17.81 2.45 -8.16
CA VAL A 142 18.37 2.66 -9.50
C VAL A 142 17.95 1.53 -10.44
N ALA A 143 17.95 0.28 -9.95
CA ALA A 143 17.50 -0.87 -10.72
C ALA A 143 16.00 -0.77 -11.06
N GLU A 144 15.16 -0.38 -10.10
CA GLU A 144 13.74 -0.12 -10.32
C GLU A 144 13.51 0.96 -11.38
N ALA A 145 14.25 2.08 -11.27
CA ALA A 145 14.17 3.17 -12.24
C ALA A 145 14.62 2.73 -13.65
N GLN A 146 15.63 1.87 -13.74
CA GLN A 146 16.05 1.26 -15.01
C GLN A 146 14.97 0.33 -15.59
N ALA A 147 14.30 -0.47 -14.76
CA ALA A 147 13.21 -1.34 -15.19
C ALA A 147 12.06 -0.52 -15.80
N LEU A 148 11.61 0.52 -15.07
CA LEU A 148 10.58 1.45 -15.53
C LEU A 148 10.98 2.16 -16.83
N LEU A 149 12.17 2.77 -16.88
CA LEU A 149 12.63 3.50 -18.05
C LEU A 149 12.75 2.59 -19.30
N THR A 150 13.20 1.35 -19.11
CA THR A 150 13.27 0.37 -20.21
C THR A 150 11.87 -0.01 -20.69
N GLY A 151 10.89 -0.15 -19.78
CA GLY A 151 9.48 -0.36 -20.14
C GLY A 151 8.89 0.81 -20.91
N LEU A 152 9.12 2.05 -20.46
CA LEU A 152 8.63 3.25 -21.15
C LEU A 152 9.22 3.42 -22.55
N LYS A 153 10.52 3.14 -22.74
CA LYS A 153 11.16 3.17 -24.06
C LYS A 153 10.55 2.17 -25.04
N LEU A 154 10.23 0.95 -24.57
CA LEU A 154 9.49 -0.01 -25.40
C LEU A 154 8.14 0.56 -25.86
N LEU A 155 7.38 1.16 -24.93
CA LEU A 155 6.07 1.72 -25.24
C LEU A 155 6.15 2.91 -26.19
N GLU A 156 7.19 3.74 -26.07
CA GLU A 156 7.48 4.85 -26.99
C GLU A 156 7.74 4.35 -28.42
N ASP A 157 8.46 3.24 -28.57
CA ASP A 157 8.81 2.64 -29.86
C ASP A 157 7.62 1.89 -30.51
N ARG A 158 6.57 1.55 -29.75
CA ARG A 158 5.40 0.83 -30.27
C ARG A 158 4.41 1.76 -30.99
N LYS A 159 4.57 1.86 -32.31
CA LYS A 159 3.67 2.60 -33.20
C LYS A 159 2.19 2.30 -32.98
N GLU A 160 1.82 1.04 -32.80
CA GLU A 160 0.42 0.63 -32.60
C GLU A 160 -0.23 1.31 -31.38
N ILE A 161 0.49 1.40 -30.25
CA ILE A 161 -0.01 2.05 -29.04
C ILE A 161 -0.28 3.53 -29.29
N ARG A 162 0.62 4.18 -30.04
CA ARG A 162 0.49 5.59 -30.40
C ARG A 162 -0.60 5.83 -31.45
N GLU A 163 -0.66 5.02 -32.50
CA GLU A 163 -1.61 5.18 -33.61
C GLU A 163 -3.04 4.85 -33.19
N LYS A 164 -3.23 3.81 -32.37
CA LYS A 164 -4.54 3.39 -31.86
C LYS A 164 -4.93 4.04 -30.55
N GLN A 165 -4.07 4.89 -29.98
CA GLN A 165 -4.29 5.56 -28.69
C GLN A 165 -4.62 4.58 -27.55
N ILE A 166 -3.96 3.42 -27.53
CA ILE A 166 -4.17 2.39 -26.50
C ILE A 166 -3.69 2.93 -25.16
N ARG A 167 -4.52 2.84 -24.12
CA ARG A 167 -4.08 3.22 -22.78
C ARG A 167 -3.22 2.13 -22.18
N VAL A 168 -2.13 2.53 -21.54
CA VAL A 168 -1.23 1.62 -20.86
C VAL A 168 -1.01 2.09 -19.43
N LYS A 169 -1.36 1.24 -18.47
CA LYS A 169 -0.99 1.45 -17.06
C LYS A 169 0.29 0.70 -16.76
N VAL A 170 1.36 1.44 -16.46
CA VAL A 170 2.63 0.88 -16.00
C VAL A 170 2.64 0.85 -14.47
N GLU A 171 2.85 -0.31 -13.88
CA GLU A 171 2.85 -0.54 -12.44
C GLU A 171 4.24 -0.94 -11.95
N SER A 172 4.69 -0.28 -10.89
CA SER A 172 5.88 -0.62 -10.11
C SER A 172 5.48 -0.74 -8.64
N ASP A 173 6.18 -1.57 -7.85
CA ASP A 173 5.98 -1.66 -6.41
C ASP A 173 6.89 -0.73 -5.60
N SER A 174 7.73 0.07 -6.29
CA SER A 174 8.55 1.12 -5.68
C SER A 174 7.78 2.44 -5.58
N LEU A 175 7.18 2.69 -4.41
CA LEU A 175 6.39 3.90 -4.17
C LEU A 175 7.22 5.17 -4.38
N ASP A 176 8.45 5.20 -3.87
CA ASP A 176 9.35 6.37 -3.97
C ASP A 176 9.63 6.73 -5.44
N LEU A 177 9.85 5.72 -6.29
CA LEU A 177 10.05 5.92 -7.73
C LEU A 177 8.78 6.47 -8.40
N VAL A 178 7.61 5.89 -8.09
CA VAL A 178 6.34 6.31 -8.69
C VAL A 178 6.03 7.77 -8.33
N LEU A 179 6.16 8.13 -7.05
CA LEU A 179 5.92 9.50 -6.60
C LEU A 179 6.89 10.49 -7.28
N ALA A 180 8.17 10.13 -7.41
CA ALA A 180 9.15 10.95 -8.09
C ALA A 180 8.85 11.13 -9.59
N VAL A 181 8.46 10.06 -10.28
CA VAL A 181 8.11 10.11 -11.71
C VAL A 181 6.82 10.90 -11.95
N ASN A 182 5.86 10.82 -11.03
CA ASN A 182 4.62 11.61 -11.09
C ASN A 182 4.81 13.07 -10.61
N LYS A 183 6.04 13.47 -10.24
CA LYS A 183 6.38 14.82 -9.74
C LYS A 183 5.63 15.19 -8.46
N GLU A 184 5.26 14.20 -7.66
CA GLU A 184 4.62 14.39 -6.36
C GLU A 184 5.66 14.66 -5.26
N VAL A 185 6.88 14.15 -5.46
CA VAL A 185 8.04 14.36 -4.57
C VAL A 185 9.31 14.59 -5.39
N GLU A 186 10.34 15.16 -4.76
CA GLU A 186 11.68 15.20 -5.35
C GLU A 186 12.28 13.79 -5.43
N ALA A 187 12.96 13.50 -6.54
CA ALA A 187 13.60 12.21 -6.73
C ALA A 187 14.80 12.05 -5.80
N ASN A 188 15.05 10.84 -5.32
CA ASN A 188 16.35 10.51 -4.72
C ASN A 188 17.45 10.72 -5.79
N TRP A 189 18.52 11.41 -5.40
CA TRP A 189 19.65 11.76 -6.25
C TRP A 189 20.23 10.54 -7.01
N GLU A 190 20.18 9.33 -6.43
CA GLU A 190 20.67 8.10 -7.10
C GLU A 190 19.89 7.77 -8.38
N ALA A 191 18.58 8.06 -8.40
CA ALA A 191 17.66 7.74 -9.48
C ALA A 191 17.11 8.98 -10.20
N GLU A 192 17.59 10.18 -9.87
CA GLU A 192 17.06 11.46 -10.37
C GLU A 192 17.10 11.54 -11.90
N SER A 193 18.26 11.26 -12.49
CA SER A 193 18.44 11.30 -13.96
C SER A 193 17.52 10.32 -14.68
N LEU A 194 17.28 9.13 -14.10
CA LEU A 194 16.38 8.12 -14.67
C LEU A 194 14.91 8.56 -14.54
N SER A 195 14.56 9.14 -13.39
CA SER A 195 13.22 9.68 -13.13
C SER A 195 12.88 10.82 -14.10
N LEU A 196 13.83 11.73 -14.35
CA LEU A 196 13.67 12.82 -15.30
C LEU A 196 13.52 12.32 -16.75
N GLN A 197 14.27 11.28 -17.13
CA GLN A 197 14.10 10.63 -18.43
C GLN A 197 12.72 9.98 -18.58
N ALA A 198 12.24 9.29 -17.54
CA ALA A 198 10.90 8.69 -17.52
C ALA A 198 9.82 9.76 -17.66
N GLN A 199 9.91 10.87 -16.90
CA GLN A 199 9.00 12.02 -17.01
C GLN A 199 8.98 12.61 -18.43
N THR A 200 10.15 12.69 -19.07
CA THR A 200 10.30 13.23 -20.42
C THR A 200 9.63 12.34 -21.47
N ILE A 201 9.69 11.01 -21.31
CA ILE A 201 8.98 10.06 -22.18
C ILE A 201 7.46 10.15 -21.93
N LEU A 202 7.03 10.15 -20.67
CA LEU A 202 5.61 10.23 -20.32
C LEU A 202 4.94 11.49 -20.85
N ALA A 203 5.64 12.63 -20.85
CA ALA A 203 5.14 13.87 -21.44
C ALA A 203 4.81 13.76 -22.94
N ARG A 204 5.38 12.79 -23.66
CA ARG A 204 5.10 12.51 -25.08
C ARG A 204 4.03 11.44 -25.29
N LEU A 205 3.63 10.73 -24.23
CA LEU A 205 2.76 9.56 -24.28
C LEU A 205 1.53 9.77 -23.39
N PRO A 206 0.56 10.60 -23.80
CA PRO A 206 -0.57 10.99 -22.93
C PRO A 206 -1.51 9.84 -22.54
N ASN A 207 -1.47 8.71 -23.26
CA ASN A 207 -2.27 7.52 -22.95
C ASN A 207 -1.57 6.57 -21.96
N ILE A 208 -0.38 6.92 -21.49
CA ILE A 208 0.41 6.09 -20.59
C ILE A 208 0.48 6.73 -19.22
N SER A 209 0.18 5.95 -18.19
CA SER A 209 0.25 6.37 -16.79
C SER A 209 1.14 5.43 -15.99
N VAL A 210 1.86 5.97 -15.00
CA VAL A 210 2.63 5.19 -14.03
C VAL A 210 1.90 5.21 -12.69
N ALA A 211 1.73 4.04 -12.09
CA ALA A 211 1.05 3.87 -10.81
C ALA A 211 1.80 2.91 -9.90
N HIS A 212 1.66 3.11 -8.60
CA HIS A 212 2.18 2.19 -7.60
C HIS A 212 1.22 1.01 -7.42
N CYS A 213 1.78 -0.20 -7.35
CA CYS A 213 1.05 -1.41 -7.02
C CYS A 213 1.63 -2.07 -5.76
N LYS A 214 0.86 -2.95 -5.11
CA LYS A 214 1.40 -3.77 -4.03
C LYS A 214 2.30 -4.85 -4.63
N ARG A 215 3.36 -5.23 -3.93
CA ARG A 215 4.28 -6.30 -4.35
C ARG A 215 3.58 -7.60 -4.76
N ILE A 216 2.48 -7.97 -4.09
CA ILE A 216 1.69 -9.17 -4.42
C ILE A 216 0.93 -9.03 -5.76
N ALA A 217 0.62 -7.82 -6.20
CA ALA A 217 0.11 -7.55 -7.55
C ALA A 217 1.23 -7.49 -8.61
N ASN A 218 2.50 -7.37 -8.19
CA ASN A 218 3.67 -7.29 -9.07
C ASN A 218 4.42 -8.63 -9.23
N GLN A 219 3.85 -9.74 -8.74
CA GLN A 219 4.54 -11.04 -8.63
C GLN A 219 5.11 -11.57 -9.95
N ALA A 220 4.44 -11.30 -11.08
CA ALA A 220 4.93 -11.74 -12.39
C ALA A 220 6.28 -11.09 -12.73
N ALA A 221 6.39 -9.77 -12.59
CA ALA A 221 7.63 -9.04 -12.87
C ALA A 221 8.73 -9.39 -11.84
N ASP A 222 8.39 -9.48 -10.54
CA ASP A 222 9.31 -9.88 -9.47
C ASP A 222 9.89 -11.28 -9.70
N TRP A 223 9.04 -12.24 -10.09
CA TRP A 223 9.50 -13.59 -10.44
C TRP A 223 10.45 -13.58 -11.63
N VAL A 224 10.11 -12.88 -12.71
CA VAL A 224 10.95 -12.80 -13.92
C VAL A 224 12.30 -12.19 -13.60
N ALA A 225 12.34 -11.09 -12.84
CA ALA A 225 13.58 -10.43 -12.44
C ALA A 225 14.46 -11.36 -11.61
N LYS A 226 13.89 -12.03 -10.60
CA LYS A 226 14.62 -12.97 -9.73
C LYS A 226 15.17 -14.17 -10.51
N MET A 227 14.36 -14.80 -11.34
CA MET A 227 14.76 -15.98 -12.10
C MET A 227 15.84 -15.65 -13.14
N HIS A 228 15.72 -14.49 -13.80
CA HIS A 228 16.73 -14.05 -14.75
C HIS A 228 18.05 -13.70 -14.07
N ARG A 229 18.01 -12.99 -12.93
CA ARG A 229 19.20 -12.71 -12.12
C ARG A 229 19.94 -13.98 -11.74
N SER A 230 19.20 -14.99 -11.25
CA SER A 230 19.77 -16.27 -10.81
C SER A 230 20.10 -17.23 -11.96
N GLY A 231 19.85 -16.88 -13.22
CA GLY A 231 20.17 -17.72 -14.38
C GLY A 231 19.24 -18.92 -14.60
N TYR A 232 18.08 -18.96 -13.94
CA TYR A 232 17.13 -20.07 -13.97
C TYR A 232 15.87 -19.80 -14.82
N ILE A 233 15.83 -18.71 -15.58
CA ILE A 233 14.63 -18.39 -16.37
C ILE A 233 14.46 -19.42 -17.52
N PRO A 234 13.30 -20.10 -17.64
CA PRO A 234 13.07 -21.03 -18.74
C PRO A 234 13.09 -20.34 -20.10
N ALA A 235 13.69 -20.95 -21.14
CA ALA A 235 13.82 -20.31 -22.45
C ALA A 235 12.47 -19.90 -23.09
N HIS A 236 11.38 -20.57 -22.75
CA HIS A 236 10.03 -20.36 -23.27
C HIS A 236 9.07 -19.73 -22.25
N TRP A 237 9.59 -19.06 -21.21
CA TRP A 237 8.77 -18.45 -20.16
C TRP A 237 7.78 -17.40 -20.70
N VAL A 238 8.05 -16.80 -21.86
CA VAL A 238 7.11 -15.87 -22.52
C VAL A 238 5.89 -16.61 -23.10
N SER A 239 6.09 -17.86 -23.55
CA SER A 239 4.99 -18.72 -24.04
C SER A 239 4.24 -19.44 -22.92
N ALA A 240 4.88 -19.59 -21.76
CA ALA A 240 4.32 -20.18 -20.56
C ALA A 240 4.77 -19.37 -19.33
N PRO A 241 4.26 -18.14 -19.16
CA PRO A 241 4.61 -17.35 -17.98
C PRO A 241 4.11 -18.05 -16.73
N PRO A 242 4.75 -17.82 -15.57
CA PRO A 242 4.19 -18.30 -14.32
C PRO A 242 2.73 -17.81 -14.24
N GLN A 243 1.81 -18.78 -14.19
CA GLN A 243 0.38 -18.53 -14.05
C GLN A 243 0.12 -17.76 -12.74
N PRO A 244 -0.96 -16.96 -12.66
CA PRO A 244 -1.06 -15.90 -11.67
C PRO A 244 -0.98 -16.45 -10.24
N LEU A 245 -0.07 -15.85 -9.46
CA LEU A 245 -0.09 -15.82 -8.01
C LEU A 245 -0.91 -14.61 -7.52
#